data_AF-A0A2E2AUD0-F1
#
_entry.id   AF-A0A2E2AUD0-F1
#
_cell.length_a   1.000
_cell.length_b   1.000
_cell.length_c   1.000
_cell.angle_alpha   90.00
_cell.angle_beta   90.00
_cell.angle_gamma   90.00
#
_symmetry.space_group_name_H-M   'P 1'
#
loop_
_entity.id
_entity.type
_entity.pdbx_description
1 polymer ?
#
loop_
_entity_poly.entity_id
_entity_poly.type
_entity_poly.pdbx_seq_one_letter_code
_entity_poly.pdbx_strand_id
1 'polypeptide(L)'
;DLPIAVGLISDSNHNGKIVWEFGESVRKHQLLFCQDDPKAELVTSTDKYGYSDPWHYDTLGYLDLGKEFARALHDLRRTQNHD
;
A
#
# COMPACT_ATOMS: atom_id res chain seq x y z
N ASP A 1 4.93 -16.36 12.51
CA ASP A 1 4.73 -14.89 12.58
C ASP A 1 3.54 -14.44 11.74
N LEU A 2 2.91 -13.35 12.16
CA LEU A 2 1.71 -12.81 11.52
C LEU A 2 2.07 -12.17 10.16
N PRO A 3 1.46 -12.55 9.03
CA PRO A 3 1.68 -11.87 7.76
C PRO A 3 1.07 -10.46 7.79
N ILE A 4 1.81 -9.47 7.27
CA ILE A 4 1.43 -8.05 7.27
C ILE A 4 1.41 -7.54 5.82
N ALA A 5 0.30 -6.92 5.40
CA ALA A 5 0.24 -6.18 4.15
C ALA A 5 0.19 -4.68 4.45
N VAL A 6 1.07 -3.91 3.81
CA VAL A 6 1.14 -2.45 3.99
C VAL A 6 0.81 -1.78 2.66
N GLY A 7 -0.24 -0.97 2.63
CA GLY A 7 -0.55 -0.14 1.48
C GLY A 7 0.35 1.09 1.43
N LEU A 8 1.13 1.25 0.36
CA LEU A 8 1.94 2.44 0.14
C LEU A 8 1.00 3.64 -0.04
N ILE A 9 1.09 4.68 0.79
CA ILE A 9 0.20 5.85 0.61
C ILE A 9 0.52 6.54 -0.70
N SER A 10 -0.48 7.11 -1.38
CA SER A 10 -0.29 7.91 -2.59
C SER A 10 -0.86 9.32 -2.41
N ASP A 11 -0.34 10.26 -3.20
CA ASP A 11 -0.77 11.65 -3.20
C ASP A 11 -1.73 11.88 -4.37
N SER A 12 -2.89 12.48 -4.10
CA SER A 12 -3.88 12.77 -5.13
C SER A 12 -3.42 13.84 -6.11
N ASN A 13 -2.37 14.59 -5.75
CA ASN A 13 -1.92 15.78 -6.45
C ASN A 13 -3.10 16.72 -6.75
N HIS A 14 -4.00 16.90 -5.76
CA HIS A 14 -5.26 17.61 -5.95
C HIS A 14 -5.01 19.02 -6.53
N ASN A 15 -5.57 19.29 -7.71
CA ASN A 15 -5.34 20.50 -8.50
C ASN A 15 -3.86 20.82 -8.75
N GLY A 16 -3.04 19.78 -8.98
CA GLY A 16 -1.62 19.88 -9.27
C GLY A 16 -0.76 20.22 -8.05
N LYS A 17 -1.27 20.02 -6.83
CA LYS A 17 -0.55 20.31 -5.58
C LYS A 17 -0.43 19.06 -4.73
N ILE A 18 0.75 18.90 -4.14
CA ILE A 18 1.00 17.89 -3.11
C ILE A 18 0.05 18.13 -1.94
N VAL A 19 -0.66 17.09 -1.53
CA VAL A 19 -1.58 17.10 -0.39
C VAL A 19 -0.86 16.68 0.88
N TRP A 20 0.08 15.75 0.78
CA TRP A 20 0.84 15.21 1.90
C TRP A 20 2.26 15.78 1.96
N GLU A 21 2.49 16.81 2.78
CA GLU A 21 3.81 17.46 2.95
C GLU A 21 4.93 16.45 3.27
N PHE A 22 4.64 15.44 4.09
CA PHE A 22 5.59 14.39 4.47
C PHE A 22 5.35 13.05 3.76
N GLY A 23 4.58 13.05 2.66
CA GLY A 23 4.16 11.83 1.97
C GLY A 23 5.34 10.94 1.54
N GLU A 24 6.40 11.53 1.00
CA GLU A 24 7.62 10.79 0.62
C GLU A 24 8.33 10.15 1.81
N SER A 25 8.38 10.84 2.95
CA SER A 25 8.99 10.31 4.17
C SER A 25 8.21 9.10 4.69
N VAL A 26 6.88 9.17 4.69
CA VAL A 26 6.03 8.03 5.07
C VAL A 26 6.23 6.86 4.11
N ARG A 27 6.15 7.10 2.79
CA ARG A 27 6.37 6.09 1.76
C ARG A 27 7.72 5.38 1.90
N LYS A 28 8.79 6.15 2.17
CA LYS A 28 10.13 5.60 2.42
C LYS A 28 10.14 4.65 3.60
N HIS A 29 9.51 5.00 4.73
CA HIS A 29 9.52 4.14 5.91
C HIS A 29 8.58 2.93 5.76
N GLN A 30 7.48 3.04 5.01
CA GLN A 30 6.66 1.87 4.65
C GLN A 30 7.48 0.85 3.84
N LEU A 31 8.28 1.33 2.88
CA LEU A 31 9.20 0.49 2.12
C LEU A 31 10.27 -0.15 3.01
N LEU A 32 10.95 0.64 3.84
CA LEU A 32 11.99 0.13 4.73
C LEU A 32 11.46 -0.94 5.69
N PHE A 33 10.26 -0.74 6.25
CA PHE A 33 9.61 -1.74 7.10
C PHE A 33 9.40 -3.07 6.36
N CYS A 34 8.85 -3.04 5.14
CA CYS A 34 8.61 -4.26 4.37
C CYS A 34 9.89 -4.91 3.82
N GLN A 35 11.00 -4.18 3.75
CA GLN A 35 12.31 -4.75 3.40
C GLN A 35 12.98 -5.44 4.59
N ASP A 36 12.73 -4.97 5.80
CA ASP A 36 13.32 -5.49 7.03
C ASP A 36 12.57 -6.72 7.58
N ASP A 37 11.24 -6.74 7.46
CA ASP A 37 10.39 -7.85 7.91
C ASP A 37 10.01 -8.78 6.74
N PRO A 38 10.54 -10.03 6.66
CA PRO A 38 10.23 -10.97 5.59
C PRO A 38 8.79 -11.48 5.62
N LYS A 39 8.01 -11.17 6.66
CA LYS A 39 6.58 -11.49 6.74
C LYS A 39 5.70 -10.27 6.41
N ALA A 40 6.30 -9.16 5.98
CA ALA A 40 5.60 -7.98 5.49
C ALA A 40 5.73 -7.82 3.97
N GLU A 41 4.66 -7.36 3.32
CA GLU A 41 4.65 -7.07 1.88
C GLU A 41 4.05 -5.69 1.60
N LEU A 42 4.73 -4.94 0.72
CA LEU A 42 4.32 -3.59 0.32
C LEU A 42 3.43 -3.63 -0.93
N VAL A 43 2.23 -3.11 -0.81
CA VAL A 43 1.25 -3.00 -1.89
C VAL A 43 1.38 -1.61 -2.53
N THR A 44 1.75 -1.59 -3.82
CA THR A 44 2.15 -0.37 -4.56
C THR A 44 1.14 0.08 -5.62
N SER A 45 0.02 -0.63 -5.75
CA SER A 45 -1.05 -0.34 -6.73
C SER A 45 -1.72 1.02 -6.54
N THR A 46 -1.61 1.60 -5.35
CA THR A 46 -2.23 2.86 -4.90
C THR A 46 -1.87 4.09 -5.72
N ASP A 47 -0.72 4.10 -6.41
CA ASP A 47 -0.31 5.19 -7.31
C ASP A 47 -1.18 5.28 -8.57
N LYS A 48 -1.98 4.25 -8.85
CA LYS A 48 -2.85 4.17 -10.03
C LYS A 48 -4.32 4.49 -9.72
N TYR A 49 -4.65 4.78 -8.46
CA TYR A 49 -6.03 4.94 -8.02
C TYR A 49 -6.58 6.33 -8.30
N GLY A 50 -7.89 6.39 -8.58
CA GLY A 50 -8.64 7.62 -8.55
C GLY A 50 -8.98 8.05 -7.12
N TYR A 51 -9.48 9.27 -6.99
CA TYR A 51 -9.78 9.90 -5.71
C TYR A 51 -11.18 10.49 -5.70
N SER A 52 -11.91 10.30 -4.61
CA SER A 52 -13.25 10.88 -4.40
C SER A 52 -13.19 12.28 -3.80
N ASP A 53 -12.10 12.60 -3.10
CA ASP A 53 -11.74 13.91 -2.58
C ASP A 53 -10.19 14.03 -2.52
N PRO A 54 -9.59 15.14 -2.04
CA PRO A 54 -8.12 15.27 -2.03
C PRO A 54 -7.35 14.19 -1.26
N TRP A 55 -8.00 13.42 -0.39
CA TRP A 55 -7.35 12.52 0.58
C TRP A 55 -7.73 11.05 0.39
N HIS A 56 -8.93 10.77 -0.13
CA HIS A 56 -9.49 9.42 -0.16
C HIS A 56 -9.59 8.86 -1.58
N TYR A 57 -9.26 7.57 -1.72
CA TYR A 57 -9.45 6.84 -2.97
C TYR A 57 -10.93 6.81 -3.37
N ASP A 58 -11.18 6.60 -4.66
CA ASP A 58 -12.53 6.27 -5.11
C ASP A 58 -12.91 4.82 -4.78
N THR A 59 -14.18 4.48 -5.01
CA THR A 59 -14.70 3.13 -4.76
C THR A 59 -13.93 2.05 -5.50
N LEU A 60 -13.47 2.30 -6.73
CA LEU A 60 -12.73 1.31 -7.51
C LEU A 60 -11.33 1.09 -6.95
N GLY A 61 -10.66 2.17 -6.51
CA GLY A 61 -9.38 2.11 -5.82
C GLY A 61 -9.45 1.29 -4.53
N TYR A 62 -10.46 1.52 -3.68
CA TYR A 62 -10.63 0.72 -2.46
C TYR A 62 -10.94 -0.76 -2.73
N LEU A 63 -11.73 -1.07 -3.76
CA LEU A 63 -12.02 -2.45 -4.15
C LEU A 63 -10.78 -3.17 -4.67
N ASP A 64 -9.92 -2.48 -5.43
CA ASP A 64 -8.65 -3.03 -5.88
C ASP A 64 -7.66 -3.19 -4.72
N LEU A 65 -7.56 -2.21 -3.82
CA LEU A 65 -6.69 -2.27 -2.64
C LEU A 65 -7.00 -3.51 -1.79
N GLY A 66 -8.28 -3.81 -1.58
CA GLY A 66 -8.68 -5.02 -0.86
C GLY A 66 -8.24 -6.32 -1.53
N LYS A 67 -8.26 -6.37 -2.88
CA LYS A 67 -7.77 -7.53 -3.65
C LYS A 67 -6.26 -7.66 -3.54
N GLU A 68 -5.53 -6.56 -3.68
CA GLU A 68 -4.06 -6.57 -3.60
C GLU A 68 -3.58 -6.94 -2.19
N PHE A 69 -4.28 -6.48 -1.14
CA PHE A 69 -4.04 -6.95 0.24
C PHE A 69 -4.29 -8.46 0.38
N ALA A 70 -5.39 -8.97 -0.19
CA ALA A 70 -5.69 -10.39 -0.14
C ALA A 70 -4.62 -11.23 -0.86
N ARG A 71 -4.11 -10.77 -2.02
CA ARG A 71 -3.00 -11.41 -2.73
C ARG A 71 -1.72 -11.44 -1.89
N ALA A 72 -1.29 -10.28 -1.39
CA ALA A 72 -0.07 -10.18 -0.58
C ALA A 72 -0.11 -11.12 0.64
N LEU A 73 -1.22 -11.10 1.40
CA LEU A 73 -1.38 -11.99 2.54
C LEU A 73 -1.41 -13.48 2.15
N HIS A 74 -2.00 -13.82 1.01
CA HIS A 74 -2.01 -15.19 0.50
C HIS A 74 -0.59 -15.66 0.11
N ASP A 75 0.16 -14.81 -0.58
CA ASP A 75 1.49 -15.13 -1.07
C ASP A 75 2.51 -15.24 0.08
N LEU A 76 2.45 -14.33 1.05
CA LEU A 76 3.18 -14.44 2.32
C LEU A 76 2.89 -15.76 3.03
N ARG A 77 1.62 -16.17 3.14
CA ARG A 77 1.27 -17.46 3.78
C ARG A 77 1.81 -18.65 3.01
N ARG A 78 1.81 -18.60 1.68
CA ARG A 78 2.38 -19.67 0.84
C ARG A 78 3.89 -19.80 1.02
N THR A 79 4.62 -18.70 1.07
CA THR A 79 6.07 -18.75 1.31
C THR A 79 6.38 -19.30 2.70
N GLN A 80 5.64 -18.91 3.75
CA GLN A 80 5.86 -19.47 5.10
C GLN A 80 5.60 -20.99 5.20
N ASN A 81 4.68 -21.55 4.41
CA ASN A 81 4.35 -22.98 4.47
C ASN A 81 5.37 -23.86 3.71
N HIS A 82 6.36 -23.25 3.05
CA HIS A 82 7.41 -23.93 2.30
C HIS A 82 8.80 -23.76 2.93
N ASP A 83 8.89 -23.08 4.08
CA ASP A 83 10.07 -22.98 4.96
C ASP A 83 10.00 -24.03 6.10
#